data_AF-Q4CTL9-F1
#
_entry.id   AF-Q4CTL9-F1
#
_cell.length_a   1.000
_cell.length_b   1.000
_cell.length_c   1.000
_cell.angle_alpha   90.00
_cell.angle_beta   90.00
_cell.angle_gamma   90.00
#
_symmetry.space_group_name_H-M   'P 1'
#
loop_
_entity.id
_entity.type
_entity.pdbx_description
1 polymer ?
#
loop_
_entity_poly.entity_id
_entity_poly.type
_entity_poly.pdbx_seq_one_letter_code
_entity_poly.pdbx_strand_id
1 'polypeptide(L)'
;LCAREQSRFGDECVLLTMSPSLTTGRIECQAWQTSPQAVHFYRLGVLREKSDDYSDLESAKYVHSSIPLEVAQQETDEKGHPRVVTRAPSHDIDTRWFTSYVAVQQFESPVIRNLFMRVSRPGMEPPAMINLRNYMEDPKRRKVPLIEKLADFHVLIFLAESIFSVADDMPVIIGAITKQRPAEDAMHYGEVLKLYLDQ
;
A
#
# COMPACT_ATOMS: atom_id res chain seq x y z
N LEU A 1 -13.50 1.23 6.54
CA LEU A 1 -12.27 0.84 5.81
C LEU A 1 -10.97 1.25 6.51
N CYS A 2 -10.58 2.53 6.60
CA CYS A 2 -9.28 2.92 7.19
C CYS A 2 -9.03 2.32 8.60
N ALA A 3 -10.00 2.44 9.52
CA ALA A 3 -9.89 1.87 10.87
C ALA A 3 -9.70 0.35 10.86
N ARG A 4 -10.37 -0.36 9.94
CA ARG A 4 -10.23 -1.80 9.74
C ARG A 4 -8.82 -2.17 9.28
N GLU A 5 -8.33 -1.52 8.22
CA GLU A 5 -7.01 -1.85 7.65
C GLU A 5 -5.87 -1.48 8.62
N GLN A 6 -5.92 -0.30 9.26
CA GLN A 6 -4.94 0.08 10.30
C GLN A 6 -5.02 -0.80 11.54
N SER A 7 -6.21 -1.30 11.90
CA SER A 7 -6.33 -2.25 13.01
C SER A 7 -5.57 -3.55 12.76
N ARG A 8 -5.45 -3.96 11.48
CA ARG A 8 -4.80 -5.20 11.04
C ARG A 8 -3.32 -5.03 10.72
N PHE A 9 -2.95 -3.96 10.01
CA PHE A 9 -1.59 -3.75 9.49
C PHE A 9 -0.75 -2.79 10.34
N GLY A 10 -1.32 -2.19 11.37
CA GLY A 10 -0.63 -1.27 12.28
C GLY A 10 -0.87 0.20 11.91
N ASP A 11 -0.36 1.09 12.78
CA ASP A 11 -0.68 2.52 12.73
C ASP A 11 -0.09 3.21 11.49
N GLU A 12 1.04 2.70 10.98
CA GLU A 12 1.71 3.14 9.74
C GLU A 12 0.98 2.72 8.46
N CYS A 13 -0.11 1.95 8.55
CA CYS A 13 -0.91 1.60 7.39
C CYS A 13 -1.65 2.84 6.86
N VAL A 14 -1.51 3.09 5.55
CA VAL A 14 -2.12 4.21 4.84
C VAL A 14 -3.06 3.65 3.78
N LEU A 15 -4.24 4.25 3.66
CA LEU A 15 -5.17 3.93 2.56
C LEU A 15 -4.97 4.93 1.43
N LEU A 16 -4.75 4.43 0.21
CA LEU A 16 -4.69 5.26 -1.00
C LEU A 16 -6.00 5.13 -1.77
N THR A 17 -6.58 6.27 -2.16
CA THR A 17 -7.72 6.34 -3.07
C THR A 17 -7.29 7.05 -4.35
N MET A 18 -7.60 6.45 -5.50
CA MET A 18 -7.35 7.04 -6.80
C MET A 18 -8.69 7.37 -7.46
N SER A 19 -8.87 8.62 -7.89
CA SER A 19 -10.12 9.07 -8.53
C SER A 19 -9.85 10.15 -9.57
N PRO A 20 -10.69 10.29 -10.61
CA PRO A 20 -10.56 11.39 -11.55
C PRO A 20 -10.92 12.71 -10.87
N SER A 21 -10.02 13.69 -10.98
CA SER A 21 -10.27 15.07 -10.61
C SER A 21 -11.34 15.67 -11.52
N LEU A 22 -12.44 16.15 -10.95
CA LEU A 22 -13.51 16.81 -11.73
C LEU A 22 -13.03 18.09 -12.43
N THR A 23 -11.99 18.74 -11.90
CA THR A 23 -11.47 20.01 -12.44
C THR A 23 -10.38 19.80 -13.49
N THR A 24 -9.49 18.82 -13.30
CA THR A 24 -8.34 18.61 -14.21
C THR A 24 -8.52 17.44 -15.17
N GLY A 25 -9.49 16.56 -14.91
CA GLY A 25 -9.66 15.28 -15.64
C GLY A 25 -8.53 14.27 -15.42
N ARG A 26 -7.51 14.61 -14.63
CA ARG A 26 -6.40 13.71 -14.31
C ARG A 26 -6.79 12.79 -13.16
N ILE A 27 -6.21 11.59 -13.14
CA ILE A 27 -6.33 10.71 -11.97
C ILE A 27 -5.47 11.32 -10.85
N GLU A 28 -6.12 11.66 -9.75
CA GLU A 28 -5.47 12.13 -8.53
C GLU A 28 -5.41 10.99 -7.50
N CYS A 29 -4.34 10.98 -6.71
CA CYS A 29 -4.15 10.05 -5.61
C CYS A 29 -4.24 10.82 -4.29
N GLN A 30 -5.06 10.33 -3.37
CA GLN A 30 -5.20 10.87 -2.02
C GLN A 30 -4.86 9.77 -1.02
N ALA A 31 -4.15 10.14 0.05
CA ALA A 31 -3.78 9.23 1.12
C ALA A 31 -4.47 9.61 2.42
N TRP A 32 -4.88 8.58 3.15
CA TRP A 32 -5.71 8.72 4.34
C TRP A 32 -5.18 7.84 5.46
N GLN A 33 -5.28 8.37 6.67
CA GLN A 33 -5.17 7.62 7.91
C GLN A 33 -6.37 7.92 8.80
N THR A 34 -6.70 7.01 9.69
CA THR A 34 -7.66 7.22 10.76
C THR A 34 -6.94 7.46 12.08
N SER A 35 -7.62 8.12 13.01
CA SER A 35 -7.08 8.43 14.33
C SER A 35 -6.86 7.15 15.15
N PRO A 36 -5.83 7.11 16.01
CA PRO A 36 -5.59 5.98 16.90
C PRO A 36 -6.80 5.63 17.78
N GLN A 37 -7.58 6.64 18.19
CA GLN A 37 -8.81 6.44 18.97
C GLN A 37 -9.87 5.67 18.17
N ALA A 38 -10.06 6.00 16.90
CA ALA A 38 -10.99 5.28 16.04
C ALA A 38 -10.54 3.84 15.80
N VAL A 39 -9.24 3.59 15.60
CA VAL A 39 -8.68 2.24 15.52
C VAL A 39 -8.95 1.45 16.80
N HIS A 40 -8.73 2.08 17.96
CA HIS A 40 -8.98 1.46 19.25
C HIS A 40 -10.45 1.08 19.44
N PHE A 41 -11.38 2.00 19.19
CA PHE A 41 -12.81 1.71 19.30
C PHE A 41 -13.29 0.69 18.26
N TYR A 42 -12.70 0.67 17.06
CA TYR A 42 -12.98 -0.36 16.07
C TYR A 42 -12.52 -1.75 16.56
N ARG A 43 -11.31 -1.86 17.12
CA ARG A 43 -10.79 -3.11 17.71
C ARG A 43 -11.64 -3.64 18.86
N LEU A 44 -12.21 -2.75 19.66
CA LEU A 44 -13.14 -3.10 20.73
C LEU A 44 -14.54 -3.49 20.22
N GLY A 45 -14.79 -3.40 18.92
CA GLY A 45 -16.10 -3.65 18.32
C GLY A 45 -17.14 -2.57 18.65
N VAL A 46 -16.68 -1.42 19.18
CA VAL A 46 -17.50 -0.25 19.51
C VAL A 46 -17.91 0.47 18.24
N LEU A 47 -16.96 0.71 17.32
CA LEU A 47 -17.22 1.25 15.99
C LEU A 47 -17.35 0.12 14.96
N ARG A 48 -18.30 0.26 14.04
CA ARG A 48 -18.55 -0.67 12.92
C ARG A 48 -19.01 0.10 11.68
N GLU A 49 -18.85 -0.52 10.52
CA GLU A 49 -19.53 -0.07 9.31
C GLU A 49 -21.06 -0.02 9.54
N LYS A 50 -21.72 1.05 9.07
CA LYS A 50 -23.17 1.22 9.25
C LYS A 50 -23.98 0.25 8.39
N SER A 51 -23.46 -0.11 7.22
CA SER A 51 -24.08 -1.01 6.27
C SER A 51 -23.01 -1.77 5.50
N ASP A 52 -23.30 -3.04 5.18
CA ASP A 52 -22.52 -3.81 4.20
C ASP A 52 -22.87 -3.41 2.75
N ASP A 53 -23.95 -2.63 2.56
CA ASP A 53 -24.36 -2.13 1.26
C ASP A 53 -23.59 -0.85 0.90
N TYR A 54 -22.57 -1.03 0.07
CA TYR A 54 -21.75 0.06 -0.46
C TYR A 54 -22.45 0.91 -1.53
N SER A 55 -23.70 0.60 -1.90
CA SER A 55 -24.46 1.41 -2.87
C SER A 55 -25.03 2.70 -2.28
N ASP A 56 -25.25 2.75 -0.96
CA ASP A 56 -25.71 3.94 -0.26
C ASP A 56 -24.53 4.83 0.16
N LEU A 57 -24.12 5.70 -0.77
CA LEU A 57 -23.06 6.70 -0.56
C LEU A 57 -23.34 7.67 0.58
N GLU A 58 -24.61 7.93 0.93
CA GLU A 58 -24.93 8.81 2.06
C GLU A 58 -24.68 8.10 3.39
N SER A 59 -25.04 6.82 3.50
CA SER A 59 -24.72 6.02 4.69
C SER A 59 -23.21 5.80 4.85
N ALA A 60 -22.46 5.72 3.75
CA ALA A 60 -21.02 5.47 3.74
C ALA A 60 -20.20 6.59 4.41
N LYS A 61 -20.78 7.78 4.60
CA LYS A 61 -20.16 8.90 5.33
C LYS A 61 -20.12 8.68 6.85
N TYR A 62 -20.86 7.69 7.35
CA TYR A 62 -21.04 7.48 8.78
C TYR A 62 -20.53 6.09 9.20
N VAL A 63 -19.95 6.02 10.39
CA VAL A 63 -19.73 4.78 11.13
C VAL A 63 -20.75 4.68 12.27
N HIS A 64 -21.18 3.45 12.54
CA HIS A 64 -22.05 3.18 13.67
C HIS A 64 -21.21 2.92 14.92
N SER A 65 -21.58 3.55 16.02
CA SER A 65 -21.02 3.34 17.36
C SER A 65 -22.05 2.62 18.23
N SER A 66 -21.66 1.55 18.90
CA SER A 66 -22.52 0.84 19.86
C SER A 66 -22.85 1.65 21.13
N ILE A 67 -22.07 2.70 21.40
CA ILE A 67 -22.33 3.68 22.46
C ILE A 67 -22.56 5.06 21.83
N PRO A 68 -23.46 5.89 22.37
CA PRO A 68 -23.66 7.23 21.85
C PRO A 68 -22.39 8.06 22.12
N LEU A 69 -21.78 8.61 21.07
CA LEU A 69 -20.58 9.43 21.17
C LEU A 69 -20.93 10.90 21.03
N GLU A 70 -20.35 11.70 21.92
CA GLU A 70 -20.41 13.15 21.87
C GLU A 70 -19.23 13.70 21.07
N VAL A 71 -19.49 14.76 20.32
CA VAL A 71 -18.71 15.15 19.14
C VAL A 71 -18.60 16.68 19.21
N ALA A 72 -17.43 17.17 19.64
CA ALA A 72 -17.12 18.59 19.78
C ALA A 72 -16.57 19.16 18.47
N GLN A 73 -17.33 20.04 17.83
CA GLN A 73 -16.99 20.63 16.53
C GLN A 73 -16.54 22.07 16.74
N GLN A 74 -15.49 22.50 16.03
CA GLN A 74 -15.21 23.92 15.89
C GLN A 74 -16.03 24.48 14.72
N GLU A 75 -16.95 25.39 15.02
CA GLU A 75 -17.70 26.17 14.05
C GLU A 75 -17.21 27.62 14.07
N THR A 76 -17.48 28.37 13.01
CA THR A 76 -17.18 29.81 12.95
C THR A 76 -18.48 30.58 13.21
N ASP A 77 -18.48 31.49 14.18
CA ASP A 77 -19.64 32.32 14.46
C ASP A 77 -19.89 33.38 13.37
N GLU A 78 -21.00 34.10 13.45
CA GLU A 78 -21.36 35.16 12.49
C GLU A 78 -20.32 36.30 12.39
N LYS A 79 -19.42 36.41 13.37
CA LYS A 79 -18.35 37.42 13.43
C LYS A 79 -16.99 36.89 12.94
N GLY A 80 -16.92 35.63 12.52
CA GLY A 80 -15.67 35.00 12.07
C GLY A 80 -14.82 34.39 13.19
N HIS A 81 -15.30 34.34 14.43
CA HIS A 81 -14.55 33.75 15.54
C HIS A 81 -14.79 32.24 15.66
N PRO A 82 -13.76 31.45 15.99
CA PRO A 82 -13.93 30.03 16.26
C PRO A 82 -14.71 29.82 17.56
N ARG A 83 -15.76 29.01 17.50
CA ARG A 83 -16.60 28.59 18.62
C ARG A 83 -16.66 27.07 18.64
N VAL A 84 -16.45 26.47 19.81
CA VAL A 84 -16.68 25.03 19.98
C VAL A 84 -18.17 24.81 20.26
N VAL A 85 -18.80 23.97 19.44
CA VAL A 85 -20.18 23.52 19.59
C VAL A 85 -20.16 22.02 19.80
N THR A 86 -20.76 21.58 20.89
CA THR A 86 -20.89 20.15 21.17
C THR A 86 -22.22 19.64 20.62
N ARG A 87 -22.15 18.61 19.77
CA ARG A 87 -23.34 17.98 19.21
C ARG A 87 -23.91 16.96 20.20
N ALA A 88 -25.22 16.77 20.16
CA ALA A 88 -25.89 15.75 20.96
C ALA A 88 -25.27 14.36 20.70
N PRO A 89 -25.17 13.50 21.73
CA PRO A 89 -24.63 12.16 21.57
C PRO A 89 -25.35 11.39 20.45
N SER A 90 -24.58 10.77 19.55
CA SER A 90 -25.10 10.06 18.39
C SER A 90 -24.49 8.66 18.28
N HIS A 91 -25.25 7.72 17.72
CA HIS A 91 -24.69 6.43 17.29
C HIS A 91 -24.07 6.52 15.90
N ASP A 92 -24.52 7.45 15.06
CA ASP A 92 -24.02 7.67 13.71
C ASP A 92 -22.98 8.79 13.75
N ILE A 93 -21.71 8.44 13.51
CA ILE A 93 -20.58 9.36 13.59
C ILE A 93 -19.99 9.55 12.21
N ASP A 94 -19.85 10.81 11.80
CA ASP A 94 -19.27 11.16 10.51
C ASP A 94 -17.78 10.75 10.47
N THR A 95 -17.39 9.98 9.45
CA THR A 95 -16.04 9.43 9.32
C THR A 95 -14.96 10.50 9.27
N ARG A 96 -15.28 11.72 8.80
CA ARG A 96 -14.33 12.84 8.70
C ARG A 96 -13.76 13.26 10.04
N TRP A 97 -14.43 12.93 11.13
CA TRP A 97 -13.97 13.20 12.49
C TRP A 97 -12.80 12.32 12.91
N PHE A 98 -12.65 11.18 12.25
CA PHE A 98 -11.61 10.22 12.55
C PHE A 98 -10.51 10.19 11.51
N THR A 99 -10.76 10.65 10.29
CA THR A 99 -9.79 10.55 9.19
C THR A 99 -9.01 11.84 8.97
N SER A 100 -7.71 11.71 8.71
CA SER A 100 -6.83 12.80 8.28
C SER A 100 -6.19 12.49 6.93
N TYR A 101 -5.89 13.55 6.18
CA TYR A 101 -5.07 13.46 4.98
C TYR A 101 -3.61 13.21 5.35
N VAL A 102 -2.94 12.36 4.58
CA VAL A 102 -1.50 12.17 4.62
C VAL A 102 -0.90 12.75 3.35
N ALA A 103 0.15 13.54 3.48
CA ALA A 103 0.85 14.06 2.31
C ALA A 103 1.57 12.92 1.59
N VAL A 104 1.38 12.83 0.27
CA VAL A 104 2.09 11.86 -0.58
C VAL A 104 3.15 12.60 -1.38
N GLN A 105 4.39 12.14 -1.28
CA GLN A 105 5.48 12.63 -2.12
C GLN A 105 5.89 11.55 -3.11
N GLN A 106 6.07 11.94 -4.38
CA GLN A 106 6.68 11.07 -5.37
C GLN A 106 8.14 10.80 -5.00
N PHE A 107 8.54 9.54 -5.07
CA PHE A 107 9.93 9.12 -4.89
C PHE A 107 10.33 8.15 -5.99
N GLU A 108 11.63 8.07 -6.25
CA GLU A 108 12.21 7.04 -7.10
C GLU A 108 12.73 5.90 -6.22
N SER A 109 12.40 4.67 -6.58
CA SER A 109 12.87 3.48 -5.88
C SER A 109 13.83 2.69 -6.76
N PRO A 110 14.96 2.20 -6.24
CA PRO A 110 15.82 1.31 -7.00
C PRO A 110 15.14 -0.03 -7.32
N VAL A 111 14.13 -0.46 -6.55
CA VAL A 111 13.46 -1.76 -6.70
C VAL A 111 12.01 -1.68 -7.18
N ILE A 112 11.30 -0.57 -6.99
CA ILE A 112 9.91 -0.42 -7.48
C ILE A 112 9.95 0.14 -8.91
N ARG A 113 10.40 -0.68 -9.87
CA ARG A 113 10.53 -0.29 -11.28
C ARG A 113 9.37 -0.77 -12.16
N ASN A 114 8.62 -1.78 -11.74
CA ASN A 114 7.50 -2.38 -12.49
C ASN A 114 7.90 -2.86 -13.91
N LEU A 115 9.11 -3.40 -14.07
CA LEU A 115 9.60 -3.92 -15.34
C LEU A 115 9.27 -5.40 -15.53
N PHE A 116 8.95 -6.11 -14.44
CA PHE A 116 8.49 -7.49 -14.46
C PHE A 116 6.97 -7.58 -14.30
N MET A 117 6.40 -8.73 -14.66
CA MET A 117 4.98 -9.00 -14.47
C MET A 117 4.66 -8.96 -12.97
N ARG A 118 3.60 -8.23 -12.60
CA ARG A 118 3.14 -8.17 -11.21
C ARG A 118 2.61 -9.52 -10.76
N VAL A 119 3.07 -9.96 -9.59
CA VAL A 119 2.48 -11.10 -8.88
C VAL A 119 1.02 -10.75 -8.54
N SER A 120 0.11 -11.72 -8.70
CA SER A 120 -1.32 -11.57 -8.39
C SER A 120 -2.05 -10.48 -9.18
N ARG A 121 -1.69 -10.27 -10.45
CA ARG A 121 -2.43 -9.35 -11.33
C ARG A 121 -3.84 -9.92 -11.62
N PRO A 122 -4.94 -9.20 -11.30
CA PRO A 122 -6.29 -9.70 -11.55
C PRO A 122 -6.53 -10.06 -13.01
N GLY A 123 -7.13 -11.23 -13.26
CA GLY A 123 -7.46 -11.72 -14.59
C GLY A 123 -6.28 -12.22 -15.42
N MET A 124 -5.09 -12.37 -14.82
CA MET A 124 -3.90 -12.91 -15.47
C MET A 124 -3.37 -14.10 -14.67
N GLU A 125 -2.80 -15.07 -15.36
CA GLU A 125 -2.04 -16.15 -14.71
C GLU A 125 -0.84 -15.58 -13.94
N PRO A 126 -0.42 -16.23 -12.84
CA PRO A 126 0.78 -15.82 -12.12
C PRO A 126 2.02 -15.92 -13.03
N PRO A 127 3.08 -15.13 -12.76
CA PRO A 127 4.32 -15.24 -13.50
C PRO A 127 4.88 -16.67 -13.45
N ALA A 128 5.48 -17.11 -14.54
CA ALA A 128 6.18 -18.39 -14.65
C ALA A 128 7.64 -18.19 -15.08
N MET A 129 8.43 -19.27 -15.08
CA MET A 129 9.84 -19.24 -15.48
C MET A 129 10.07 -18.65 -16.88
N ILE A 130 9.14 -18.88 -17.82
CA ILE A 130 9.20 -18.27 -19.16
C ILE A 130 9.13 -16.74 -19.11
N ASN A 131 8.35 -16.17 -18.19
CA ASN A 131 8.28 -14.73 -18.02
C ASN A 131 9.59 -14.19 -17.47
N LEU A 132 10.21 -14.90 -16.51
CA LEU A 132 11.52 -14.53 -15.98
C LEU A 132 12.60 -14.62 -17.06
N ARG A 133 12.62 -15.67 -17.88
CA ARG A 133 13.53 -15.79 -19.04
C ARG A 133 13.42 -14.58 -19.97
N ASN A 134 12.20 -14.29 -20.42
CA ASN A 134 11.93 -13.15 -21.31
C ASN A 134 12.39 -11.82 -20.69
N TYR A 135 12.17 -11.65 -19.38
CA TYR A 135 12.60 -10.45 -18.66
C TYR A 135 14.13 -10.33 -18.59
N MET A 136 14.84 -11.42 -18.27
CA MET A 136 16.30 -11.44 -18.12
C MET A 136 17.03 -11.29 -19.46
N GLU A 137 16.44 -11.81 -20.53
CA GLU A 137 16.99 -11.82 -21.89
C GLU A 137 16.54 -10.64 -22.76
N ASP A 138 15.69 -9.75 -22.24
CA ASP A 138 15.19 -8.57 -22.96
C ASP A 138 16.35 -7.82 -23.65
N PRO A 139 16.32 -7.68 -24.99
CA PRO A 139 17.35 -6.97 -25.75
C PRO A 139 17.67 -5.57 -25.22
N LYS A 140 16.66 -4.85 -24.69
CA LYS A 140 16.83 -3.51 -24.11
C LYS A 140 17.64 -3.53 -22.81
N ARG A 141 17.74 -4.68 -22.16
CA ARG A 141 18.34 -4.87 -20.84
C ARG A 141 19.59 -5.73 -20.88
N ARG A 142 20.01 -6.23 -22.04
CA ARG A 142 21.15 -7.15 -22.18
C ARG A 142 22.43 -6.62 -21.54
N LYS A 143 22.67 -5.30 -21.61
CA LYS A 143 23.86 -4.63 -21.06
C LYS A 143 23.72 -4.20 -19.59
N VAL A 144 22.53 -4.36 -19.00
CA VAL A 144 22.27 -3.98 -17.61
C VAL A 144 22.92 -5.00 -16.68
N PRO A 145 23.67 -4.57 -15.64
CA PRO A 145 24.26 -5.47 -14.65
C PRO A 145 23.21 -6.39 -14.01
N LEU A 146 23.60 -7.61 -13.63
CA LEU A 146 22.69 -8.60 -13.04
C LEU A 146 21.91 -8.02 -11.86
N ILE A 147 22.59 -7.36 -10.93
CA ILE A 147 21.99 -6.80 -9.71
C ILE A 147 20.91 -5.75 -10.05
N GLU A 148 21.15 -4.94 -11.07
CA GLU A 148 20.15 -3.99 -11.56
C GLU A 148 18.97 -4.66 -12.28
N LYS A 149 19.18 -5.85 -12.86
CA LYS A 149 18.07 -6.66 -13.38
C LYS A 149 17.23 -7.27 -12.27
N LEU A 150 17.88 -7.74 -11.20
CA LEU A 150 17.23 -8.30 -10.02
C LEU A 150 16.55 -7.25 -9.16
N ALA A 151 16.96 -5.97 -9.27
CA ALA A 151 16.36 -4.83 -8.60
C ALA A 151 14.96 -4.46 -9.17
N ASP A 152 14.04 -5.42 -9.14
CA ASP A 152 12.62 -5.24 -9.34
C ASP A 152 11.85 -6.02 -8.26
N PHE A 153 10.95 -5.35 -7.56
CA PHE A 153 10.23 -5.91 -6.42
C PHE A 153 9.51 -7.23 -6.76
N HIS A 154 8.86 -7.32 -7.92
CA HIS A 154 8.15 -8.53 -8.31
C HIS A 154 9.09 -9.65 -8.77
N VAL A 155 10.27 -9.32 -9.27
CA VAL A 155 11.33 -10.32 -9.52
C VAL A 155 11.82 -10.89 -8.21
N LEU A 156 12.07 -10.04 -7.21
CA LEU A 156 12.53 -10.49 -5.90
C LEU A 156 11.51 -11.42 -5.22
N ILE A 157 10.21 -11.08 -5.28
CA ILE A 157 9.15 -11.98 -4.79
C ILE A 157 9.16 -13.29 -5.56
N PHE A 158 9.15 -13.22 -6.90
CA PHE A 158 9.12 -14.42 -7.73
C PHE A 158 10.30 -15.35 -7.41
N LEU A 159 11.51 -14.81 -7.30
CA LEU A 159 12.71 -15.58 -6.98
C LEU A 159 12.67 -16.18 -5.58
N ALA A 160 12.18 -15.43 -4.60
CA ALA A 160 12.01 -15.89 -3.22
C ALA A 160 11.01 -17.05 -3.11
N GLU A 161 10.01 -17.11 -3.98
CA GLU A 161 8.99 -18.17 -4.00
C GLU A 161 9.40 -19.38 -4.86
N SER A 162 10.32 -19.21 -5.81
CA SER A 162 10.59 -20.23 -6.85
C SER A 162 12.01 -20.82 -6.87
N ILE A 163 13.04 -20.05 -6.49
CA ILE A 163 14.45 -20.45 -6.71
C ILE A 163 15.30 -20.28 -5.45
N PHE A 164 15.20 -19.15 -4.76
CA PHE A 164 16.15 -18.74 -3.73
C PHE A 164 15.56 -18.77 -2.32
N SER A 165 16.37 -19.16 -1.33
CA SER A 165 15.98 -19.18 0.08
C SER A 165 15.68 -17.76 0.57
N VAL A 166 14.49 -17.56 1.15
CA VAL A 166 14.11 -16.31 1.82
C VAL A 166 15.04 -16.00 3.00
N ALA A 167 15.53 -17.03 3.69
CA ALA A 167 16.34 -16.87 4.90
C ALA A 167 17.81 -16.58 4.59
N ASP A 168 18.35 -17.17 3.52
CA ASP A 168 19.79 -17.17 3.26
C ASP A 168 20.18 -16.35 2.03
N ASP A 169 19.49 -16.57 0.90
CA ASP A 169 19.89 -16.03 -0.40
C ASP A 169 19.36 -14.61 -0.62
N MET A 170 18.07 -14.41 -0.33
CA MET A 170 17.41 -13.12 -0.53
C MET A 170 18.09 -11.98 0.25
N PRO A 171 18.53 -12.15 1.52
CA PRO A 171 19.27 -11.11 2.23
C PRO A 171 20.60 -10.73 1.55
N VAL A 172 21.29 -11.67 0.90
CA VAL A 172 22.54 -11.38 0.16
C VAL A 172 22.22 -10.55 -1.08
N ILE A 173 21.24 -10.98 -1.88
CA ILE A 173 20.80 -10.29 -3.10
C ILE A 173 20.30 -8.87 -2.77
N ILE A 174 19.43 -8.74 -1.77
CA ILE A 174 18.90 -7.43 -1.33
C ILE A 174 20.03 -6.56 -0.77
N GLY A 175 20.97 -7.13 -0.02
CA GLY A 175 22.14 -6.43 0.49
C GLY A 175 23.01 -5.84 -0.63
N ALA A 176 23.23 -6.60 -1.70
CA ALA A 176 23.95 -6.13 -2.89
C ALA A 176 23.18 -5.01 -3.63
N ILE A 177 21.86 -5.16 -3.82
CA ILE A 177 21.00 -4.14 -4.47
C ILE A 177 21.01 -2.82 -3.69
N THR A 178 20.92 -2.90 -2.36
CA THR A 178 20.88 -1.75 -1.45
C THR A 178 22.26 -1.21 -1.09
N LYS A 179 23.34 -1.77 -1.66
CA LYS A 179 24.75 -1.42 -1.40
C LYS A 179 25.19 -1.60 0.05
N GLN A 180 24.50 -2.46 0.80
CA GLN A 180 24.93 -2.90 2.14
C GLN A 180 25.94 -4.04 2.06
N ARG A 181 26.10 -4.65 0.88
CA ARG A 181 27.12 -5.65 0.55
C ARG A 181 27.75 -5.36 -0.81
N PRO A 182 28.98 -5.85 -1.07
CA PRO A 182 29.58 -5.84 -2.40
C PRO A 182 28.68 -6.54 -3.43
N ALA A 183 28.70 -6.07 -4.68
CA ALA A 183 27.88 -6.67 -5.75
C ALA A 183 28.36 -8.08 -6.11
N GLU A 184 29.64 -8.35 -5.87
CA GLU A 184 30.35 -9.61 -6.11
C GLU A 184 29.74 -10.76 -5.29
N ASP A 185 29.27 -10.47 -4.07
CA ASP A 185 28.61 -11.46 -3.20
C ASP A 185 27.37 -12.09 -3.86
N ALA A 186 26.75 -11.38 -4.80
CA ALA A 186 25.55 -11.84 -5.49
C ALA A 186 25.82 -12.39 -6.91
N MET A 187 27.08 -12.50 -7.36
CA MET A 187 27.41 -12.99 -8.70
C MET A 187 27.04 -14.47 -8.90
N HIS A 188 27.26 -15.30 -7.89
CA HIS A 188 26.94 -16.73 -7.96
C HIS A 188 25.45 -17.00 -8.23
N TYR A 189 24.55 -16.16 -7.72
CA TYR A 189 23.12 -16.26 -8.01
C TYR A 189 22.79 -16.08 -9.49
N GLY A 190 23.62 -15.36 -10.24
CA GLY A 190 23.50 -15.27 -11.70
C GLY A 190 23.76 -16.60 -12.38
N GLU A 191 24.74 -17.37 -11.88
CA GLU A 191 25.08 -18.70 -12.40
C GLU A 191 23.96 -19.70 -12.09
N VAL A 192 23.47 -19.69 -10.85
CA VAL A 192 22.34 -20.53 -10.43
C VAL A 192 21.10 -20.20 -11.26
N LEU A 193 20.78 -18.91 -11.40
CA LEU A 193 19.62 -18.48 -12.17
C LEU A 193 19.73 -18.95 -13.64
N LYS A 194 20.92 -18.89 -14.24
CA LYS A 194 21.13 -19.38 -15.60
C LYS A 194 20.80 -20.87 -15.73
N LEU A 195 21.18 -21.71 -14.76
CA LEU A 195 20.84 -23.14 -14.77
C LEU A 195 19.34 -23.40 -14.77
N TYR A 196 18.54 -22.59 -14.09
CA TYR A 196 17.07 -22.67 -14.11
C TYR A 196 16.48 -22.11 -15.40
N LEU A 197 17.10 -21.08 -15.97
CA LEU A 197 16.63 -20.48 -17.22
C LEU A 197 16.93 -21.33 -18.45
N ASP A 198 17.90 -22.25 -18.40
CA ASP A 198 18.24 -23.13 -19.52
C ASP A 198 17.43 -24.45 -19.53
N GLN A 199 16.63 -24.72 -18.49
CA GLN A 199 15.70 -25.86 -18.40
C GLN A 199 14.40 -25.63 -19.20
#